data_AF-A0A1Z4IK79-F1
#
_entry.id   AF-A0A1Z4IK79-F1
#
_cell.length_a   1.000
_cell.length_b   1.000
_cell.length_c   1.000
_cell.angle_alpha   90.00
_cell.angle_beta   90.00
_cell.angle_gamma   90.00
#
_symmetry.space_group_name_H-M   'P 1'
#
loop_
_entity.id
_entity.type
_entity.pdbx_description
1 polymer ?
#
loop_
_entity_poly.entity_id
_entity_poly.type
_entity_poly.pdbx_seq_one_letter_code
_entity_poly.pdbx_strand_id
1 'polypeptide(L)'
;MARNYGTAKLKNHISGNAPGTLGAMGKLFDVSAEDFNKALQGDQTVITRIADMARLSETAKANLPKALEAYRKIIETTGDVNQAYAELVQLTQKHGTQTLKAINSSKIGEQRFKNEMTEMQAEHVNATTAEATRHAQRSSLIQIAGATADLMAIAKYEADLIKASNKLPEAQDAADRAYETAVTTALWTNGSEAKTDRIPKPNYSRTAGISRVGQWFRNFMGI
;
A
#
# COMPACT_ATOMS: atom_id res chain seq x y z
N MET A 1 -87.25 20.65 -50.39
CA MET A 1 -87.78 21.60 -51.40
C MET A 1 -87.89 22.97 -50.75
N ALA A 2 -87.15 23.96 -51.23
CA ALA A 2 -87.25 25.33 -50.71
C ALA A 2 -88.68 25.85 -50.93
N ARG A 3 -89.31 26.44 -49.91
CA ARG A 3 -90.61 27.09 -50.05
C ARG A 3 -90.43 28.29 -50.99
N ASN A 4 -91.15 28.30 -52.12
CA ASN A 4 -91.06 29.38 -53.10
C ASN A 4 -91.98 30.54 -52.67
N TYR A 5 -91.38 31.60 -52.12
CA TYR A 5 -92.09 32.80 -51.67
C TYR A 5 -92.21 33.88 -52.76
N GLY A 6 -91.96 33.56 -54.03
CA GLY A 6 -92.01 34.52 -55.14
C GLY A 6 -90.84 35.52 -55.11
N THR A 7 -91.07 36.78 -55.50
CA THR A 7 -90.05 37.86 -55.53
C THR A 7 -89.87 38.57 -54.20
N ALA A 8 -90.56 38.15 -53.14
CA ALA A 8 -90.52 38.78 -51.84
C ALA A 8 -89.12 38.68 -51.21
N LYS A 9 -88.53 39.83 -50.86
CA LYS A 9 -87.22 39.92 -50.19
C LYS A 9 -87.37 40.72 -48.90
N LEU A 10 -86.84 40.19 -47.81
CA LEU A 10 -86.68 40.94 -46.56
C LEU A 10 -85.57 41.99 -46.76
N LYS A 11 -85.88 43.25 -46.46
CA LYS A 11 -84.95 44.37 -46.65
C LYS A 11 -83.95 44.42 -45.48
N ASN A 12 -82.67 44.22 -45.78
CA ASN A 12 -81.60 44.35 -44.79
C ASN A 12 -81.06 45.79 -44.79
N HIS A 13 -81.27 46.50 -43.69
CA HIS A 13 -80.80 47.88 -43.52
C HIS A 13 -79.36 47.96 -42.97
N ILE A 14 -78.81 46.84 -42.48
CA ILE A 14 -77.49 46.79 -41.82
C ILE A 14 -76.38 46.49 -42.83
N SER A 15 -76.65 45.70 -43.88
CA SER A 15 -75.65 45.33 -44.87
C SER A 15 -75.05 46.51 -45.64
N GLY A 16 -75.80 47.60 -45.81
CA GLY A 16 -75.28 48.84 -46.41
C GLY A 16 -74.50 49.73 -45.45
N ASN A 17 -74.73 49.61 -44.14
CA ASN A 17 -74.16 50.49 -43.12
C ASN A 17 -72.93 49.89 -42.42
N ALA A 18 -72.74 48.57 -42.47
CA ALA A 18 -71.60 47.88 -41.87
C ALA A 18 -71.00 46.76 -42.76
N PRO A 19 -70.63 47.03 -44.02
CA PRO A 19 -70.14 46.01 -44.95
C PRO A 19 -68.81 45.38 -44.49
N GLY A 20 -67.93 46.15 -43.85
CA GLY A 20 -66.64 45.66 -43.34
C GLY A 20 -66.80 44.61 -42.24
N THR A 21 -67.72 44.82 -41.30
CA THR A 21 -67.99 43.90 -40.19
C THR A 21 -68.60 42.58 -40.69
N LEU A 22 -69.51 42.64 -41.66
CA LEU A 22 -70.09 41.44 -42.27
C LEU A 22 -69.09 40.66 -43.13
N GLY A 23 -68.16 41.36 -43.78
CA GLY A 23 -67.04 40.72 -44.49
C GLY A 23 -66.03 40.04 -43.56
N ALA A 24 -65.74 40.66 -42.41
CA ALA A 24 -64.88 40.05 -41.39
C ALA A 24 -65.51 38.80 -40.77
N MET A 25 -66.83 38.79 -40.58
CA MET A 25 -67.57 37.63 -40.08
C MET A 25 -67.35 36.38 -40.94
N GLY A 26 -67.43 36.52 -42.27
CA GLY A 26 -67.16 35.43 -43.19
C GLY A 26 -65.72 34.94 -43.14
N LYS A 27 -64.74 35.86 -43.03
CA LYS A 27 -63.31 35.49 -42.98
C LYS A 27 -62.89 34.81 -41.67
N LEU A 28 -63.47 35.23 -40.54
CA LEU A 28 -63.04 34.79 -39.21
C LEU A 28 -63.81 33.57 -38.71
N PHE A 29 -65.09 33.45 -39.09
CA PHE A 29 -66.00 32.45 -38.53
C PHE A 29 -66.62 31.52 -39.58
N ASP A 30 -66.30 31.73 -40.86
CA ASP A 30 -66.83 30.96 -42.00
C ASP A 30 -68.37 30.96 -42.11
N VAL A 31 -69.01 31.98 -41.53
CA VAL A 31 -70.45 32.28 -41.64
C VAL A 31 -70.64 33.68 -42.21
N SER A 32 -71.46 33.80 -43.25
CA SER A 32 -71.75 35.07 -43.90
C SER A 32 -73.15 35.61 -43.60
N ALA A 33 -73.37 36.90 -43.85
CA ALA A 33 -74.71 37.50 -43.74
C ALA A 33 -75.70 36.89 -44.75
N GLU A 34 -75.21 36.38 -45.87
CA GLU A 34 -76.02 35.69 -46.87
C GLU A 34 -76.46 34.31 -46.39
N ASP A 35 -75.58 33.57 -45.73
CA ASP A 35 -75.91 32.29 -45.08
C ASP A 35 -76.99 32.48 -44.01
N PHE A 36 -76.86 33.52 -43.19
CA PHE A 36 -77.86 33.84 -42.18
C PHE A 36 -79.24 34.10 -42.81
N ASN A 37 -79.29 34.85 -43.90
CA ASN A 37 -80.54 35.12 -44.61
C ASN A 37 -81.13 33.86 -45.27
N LYS A 38 -80.29 33.01 -45.88
CA LYS A 38 -80.71 31.71 -46.46
C LYS A 38 -81.28 30.78 -45.38
N ALA A 39 -80.64 30.74 -44.20
CA ALA A 39 -81.13 29.98 -43.06
C ALA A 39 -82.49 30.51 -42.56
N LEU A 40 -82.66 31.83 -42.45
CA LEU A 40 -83.95 32.44 -42.08
C LEU A 40 -85.08 32.13 -43.09
N GLN A 41 -84.73 31.96 -44.36
CA GLN A 41 -85.68 31.62 -45.42
C GLN A 41 -85.99 30.12 -45.51
N GLY A 42 -85.38 29.29 -44.65
CA GLY A 42 -85.64 27.86 -44.59
C GLY A 42 -84.78 27.02 -45.53
N ASP A 43 -83.62 27.53 -45.99
CA ASP A 43 -82.67 26.72 -46.76
C ASP A 43 -82.07 25.62 -45.88
N GLN A 44 -82.53 24.39 -46.10
CA GLN A 44 -82.12 23.22 -45.32
C GLN A 44 -80.61 22.95 -45.38
N THR A 45 -79.94 23.29 -46.48
CA THR A 45 -78.50 23.01 -46.61
C THR A 45 -77.68 23.92 -45.70
N VAL A 46 -78.02 25.21 -45.67
CA VAL A 46 -77.35 26.21 -44.85
C VAL A 46 -77.69 26.03 -43.36
N ILE A 47 -78.95 25.71 -43.05
CA ILE A 47 -79.39 25.40 -41.67
C ILE A 47 -78.61 24.22 -41.11
N THR A 48 -78.46 23.14 -41.87
CA THR A 48 -77.74 21.94 -41.43
C THR A 48 -76.27 22.28 -41.16
N ARG A 49 -75.61 23.01 -42.08
CA ARG A 49 -74.22 23.45 -41.91
C ARG A 49 -74.02 24.27 -40.63
N ILE A 50 -74.88 25.27 -40.39
CA ILE A 50 -74.78 26.13 -39.20
C ILE A 50 -75.05 25.33 -37.91
N ALA A 51 -76.00 24.39 -37.93
CA ALA A 51 -76.29 23.53 -36.78
C ALA A 51 -75.13 22.59 -36.44
N ASP A 52 -74.49 22.00 -37.45
CA ASP A 52 -73.32 21.13 -37.26
C ASP A 52 -72.11 21.93 -36.75
N MET A 53 -71.88 23.14 -37.29
CA MET A 53 -70.88 24.07 -36.78
C MET A 53 -71.13 24.46 -35.32
N ALA A 54 -72.39 24.68 -34.93
CA ALA A 54 -72.75 24.99 -33.55
C ALA A 54 -72.46 23.82 -32.61
N ARG A 55 -72.83 22.59 -33.00
CA ARG A 55 -72.51 21.36 -32.24
C ARG A 55 -71.01 21.11 -32.11
N LEU A 56 -70.26 21.34 -33.18
CA LEU A 56 -68.79 21.26 -33.16
C LEU A 56 -68.22 22.30 -32.18
N SER A 57 -68.72 23.53 -32.20
CA SER A 57 -68.31 24.61 -31.29
C SER A 57 -68.62 24.30 -29.83
N GLU A 58 -69.79 23.74 -29.52
CA GLU A 58 -70.14 23.28 -28.17
C GLU A 58 -69.22 22.18 -27.68
N THR A 59 -68.95 21.19 -28.53
CA THR A 59 -68.04 20.08 -28.22
C THR A 59 -66.61 20.58 -28.01
N ALA A 60 -66.14 21.49 -28.88
CA ALA A 60 -64.84 22.13 -28.77
C ALA A 60 -64.74 22.94 -27.47
N LYS A 61 -65.76 23.75 -27.15
CA LYS A 61 -65.81 24.56 -25.93
C LYS A 61 -65.79 23.71 -24.66
N ALA A 62 -66.49 22.57 -24.64
CA ALA A 62 -66.50 21.65 -23.51
C ALA A 62 -65.13 20.97 -23.29
N ASN A 63 -64.40 20.68 -24.38
CA ASN A 63 -63.13 19.95 -24.33
C ASN A 63 -61.90 20.86 -24.26
N LEU A 64 -62.00 22.12 -24.69
CA LEU A 64 -60.89 23.07 -24.76
C LEU A 64 -60.14 23.24 -23.43
N PRO A 65 -60.81 23.44 -22.27
CA PRO A 65 -60.10 23.61 -21.00
C PRO A 65 -59.30 22.35 -20.62
N LYS A 66 -59.92 21.17 -20.78
CA LYS A 66 -59.29 19.88 -20.46
C LYS A 66 -58.10 19.57 -21.36
N ALA A 67 -58.24 19.85 -22.66
CA ALA A 67 -57.15 19.70 -23.62
C ALA A 67 -56.00 20.65 -23.28
N LEU A 68 -56.28 21.92 -23.03
CA LEU A 68 -55.26 22.92 -22.68
C LEU A 68 -54.52 22.55 -21.39
N GLU A 69 -55.25 22.11 -20.36
CA GLU A 69 -54.67 21.63 -19.12
C GLU A 69 -53.79 20.39 -19.33
N ALA A 70 -54.24 19.42 -20.13
CA ALA A 70 -53.47 18.23 -20.45
C ALA A 70 -52.17 18.57 -21.21
N TYR A 71 -52.24 19.44 -22.22
CA TYR A 71 -51.07 19.90 -22.96
C TYR A 71 -50.11 20.69 -22.07
N ARG A 72 -50.62 21.57 -21.20
CA ARG A 72 -49.81 22.30 -20.21
C ARG A 72 -49.07 21.32 -19.32
N LYS A 73 -49.77 20.33 -18.76
CA LYS A 73 -49.18 19.29 -17.90
C LYS A 73 -48.09 18.49 -18.63
N ILE A 74 -48.32 18.12 -19.90
CA ILE A 74 -47.31 17.43 -20.71
C ILE A 74 -46.05 18.31 -20.89
N ILE A 75 -46.22 19.58 -21.23
CA ILE A 75 -45.10 20.53 -21.43
C ILE A 75 -44.32 20.72 -20.13
N GLU A 76 -45.02 21.00 -19.02
CA GLU A 76 -44.42 21.19 -17.70
C GLU A 76 -43.66 19.92 -17.25
N THR A 77 -44.32 18.75 -17.32
CA THR A 77 -43.70 17.46 -16.94
C THR A 77 -42.47 17.16 -17.80
N THR A 78 -42.51 17.47 -19.10
CA THR A 78 -41.35 17.26 -19.98
C THR A 78 -40.19 18.18 -19.59
N GLY A 79 -40.47 19.43 -19.24
CA GLY A 79 -39.48 20.36 -18.69
C GLY A 79 -38.84 19.83 -17.41
N ASP A 80 -39.66 19.43 -16.44
CA ASP A 80 -39.22 18.91 -15.15
C ASP A 80 -38.36 17.65 -15.29
N VAL A 81 -38.79 16.71 -16.14
CA VAL A 81 -38.04 15.46 -16.41
C VAL A 81 -36.67 15.77 -17.01
N ASN A 82 -36.60 16.69 -17.98
CA ASN A 82 -35.33 17.06 -18.60
C ASN A 82 -34.40 17.76 -17.60
N GLN A 83 -34.94 18.61 -16.73
CA GLN A 83 -34.17 19.24 -15.67
C GLN A 83 -33.63 18.19 -14.68
N ALA A 84 -34.45 17.24 -14.26
CA ALA A 84 -34.02 16.15 -13.38
C ALA A 84 -32.92 15.28 -14.01
N TYR A 85 -33.00 14.99 -15.31
CA TYR A 85 -31.93 14.28 -16.03
C TYR A 85 -30.63 15.09 -16.06
N ALA A 86 -30.69 16.40 -16.30
CA ALA A 86 -29.52 17.26 -16.28
C ALA A 86 -28.84 17.27 -14.90
N GLU A 87 -29.62 17.36 -13.82
CA GLU A 87 -29.13 17.28 -12.44
C GLU A 87 -28.51 15.90 -12.13
N LEU A 88 -29.15 14.82 -12.57
CA LEU A 88 -28.63 13.46 -12.41
C LEU A 88 -27.27 13.29 -13.10
N VAL A 89 -27.10 13.84 -14.30
CA VAL A 89 -25.82 13.81 -15.03
C VAL A 89 -24.75 14.58 -14.26
N GLN A 90 -25.05 15.77 -13.74
CA GLN A 90 -24.11 16.56 -12.93
C GLN A 90 -23.70 15.84 -11.64
N LEU A 91 -24.66 15.23 -10.93
CA LEU A 91 -24.39 14.42 -9.75
C LEU A 91 -23.50 13.22 -10.08
N THR A 92 -23.79 12.54 -11.19
CA THR A 92 -23.00 11.40 -11.67
C THR A 92 -21.57 11.81 -11.99
N GLN A 93 -21.36 12.94 -12.68
CA GLN A 93 -20.02 13.45 -12.97
C GLN A 93 -19.26 13.79 -11.70
N LYS A 94 -19.90 14.48 -10.75
CA LYS A 94 -19.27 14.90 -9.49
C LYS A 94 -18.90 13.71 -8.61
N HIS A 95 -19.81 12.78 -8.39
CA HIS A 95 -19.58 11.64 -7.51
C HIS A 95 -18.78 10.52 -8.19
N GLY A 96 -18.93 10.34 -9.50
CA GLY A 96 -18.13 9.41 -10.29
C GLY A 96 -16.65 9.79 -10.27
N THR A 97 -16.33 11.07 -10.49
CA THR A 97 -14.93 11.55 -10.41
C THR A 97 -14.35 11.45 -9.00
N GLN A 98 -15.13 11.77 -7.96
CA GLN A 98 -14.71 11.58 -6.56
C GLN A 98 -14.43 10.10 -6.24
N THR A 99 -15.30 9.20 -6.69
CA THR A 99 -15.15 7.76 -6.47
C THR A 99 -13.89 7.23 -7.18
N LEU A 100 -13.71 7.58 -8.45
CA LEU A 100 -12.51 7.20 -9.21
C LEU A 100 -11.23 7.75 -8.57
N LYS A 101 -11.26 8.99 -8.07
CA LYS A 101 -10.13 9.58 -7.35
C LYS A 101 -9.82 8.81 -6.07
N ALA A 102 -10.83 8.43 -5.29
CA ALA A 102 -10.67 7.62 -4.08
C ALA A 102 -10.07 6.24 -4.40
N ILE A 103 -10.62 5.54 -5.39
CA ILE A 103 -10.10 4.24 -5.87
C ILE A 103 -8.63 4.36 -6.28
N ASN A 104 -8.29 5.36 -7.11
CA ASN A 104 -6.93 5.55 -7.58
C ASN A 104 -5.98 5.91 -6.43
N SER A 105 -6.41 6.75 -5.49
CA SER A 105 -5.61 7.08 -4.31
C SER A 105 -5.34 5.87 -3.42
N SER A 106 -6.33 4.98 -3.25
CA SER A 106 -6.18 3.73 -2.50
C SER A 106 -5.20 2.78 -3.19
N LYS A 107 -5.29 2.62 -4.51
CA LYS A 107 -4.36 1.79 -5.29
C LYS A 107 -2.92 2.30 -5.20
N ILE A 108 -2.73 3.62 -5.27
CA ILE A 108 -1.40 4.23 -5.09
C ILE A 108 -0.88 3.97 -3.68
N GLY A 109 -1.72 4.12 -2.65
CA GLY A 109 -1.35 3.82 -1.26
C GLY A 109 -0.94 2.36 -1.05
N GLU A 110 -1.73 1.42 -1.60
CA GLU A 110 -1.42 -0.01 -1.55
C GLU A 110 -0.10 -0.35 -2.25
N GLN A 111 0.14 0.23 -3.43
CA GLN A 111 1.39 0.04 -4.15
C GLN A 111 2.60 0.57 -3.36
N ARG A 112 2.45 1.73 -2.70
CA ARG A 112 3.49 2.28 -1.82
C ARG A 112 3.78 1.34 -0.65
N PHE A 113 2.73 0.89 0.04
CA PHE A 113 2.87 -0.05 1.15
C PHE A 113 3.57 -1.35 0.71
N LYS A 114 3.21 -1.89 -0.45
CA LYS A 114 3.87 -3.09 -0.99
C LYS A 114 5.36 -2.86 -1.27
N ASN A 115 5.71 -1.69 -1.82
CA ASN A 115 7.10 -1.33 -2.07
C ASN A 115 7.87 -1.20 -0.74
N GLU A 116 7.32 -0.47 0.23
CA GLU A 116 7.92 -0.31 1.58
C GLU A 116 8.13 -1.66 2.28
N MET A 117 7.17 -2.58 2.19
CA MET A 117 7.30 -3.94 2.74
C MET A 117 8.43 -4.72 2.06
N THR A 118 8.58 -4.56 0.74
CA THR A 118 9.64 -5.21 -0.03
C THR A 118 11.01 -4.64 0.35
N GLU A 119 11.10 -3.32 0.52
CA GLU A 119 12.31 -2.62 0.95
C GLU A 119 12.71 -3.05 2.38
N MET A 120 11.78 -3.06 3.33
CA MET A 120 12.03 -3.53 4.71
C MET A 120 12.49 -4.99 4.75
N GLN A 121 11.91 -5.86 3.92
CA GLN A 121 12.34 -7.25 3.82
C GLN A 121 13.77 -7.34 3.27
N ALA A 122 14.09 -6.58 2.22
CA ALA A 122 15.44 -6.51 1.67
C ALA A 122 16.45 -5.95 2.70
N GLU A 123 16.08 -4.93 3.46
CA GLU A 123 16.89 -4.38 4.55
C GLU A 123 17.15 -5.42 5.64
N HIS A 124 16.13 -6.18 6.05
CA HIS A 124 16.28 -7.24 7.04
C HIS A 124 17.23 -8.36 6.55
N VAL A 125 17.08 -8.79 5.30
CA VAL A 125 17.98 -9.79 4.67
C VAL A 125 19.41 -9.24 4.60
N ASN A 126 19.59 -7.98 4.22
CA ASN A 126 20.90 -7.35 4.19
C ASN A 126 21.53 -7.23 5.59
N ALA A 127 20.75 -6.84 6.60
CA ALA A 127 21.20 -6.73 7.98
C ALA A 127 21.62 -8.09 8.56
N THR A 128 20.80 -9.12 8.38
CA THR A 128 21.11 -10.48 8.84
C THR A 128 22.31 -11.07 8.13
N THR A 129 22.45 -10.84 6.82
CA THR A 129 23.63 -11.28 6.04
C THR A 129 24.89 -10.55 6.48
N ALA A 130 24.81 -9.24 6.73
CA ALA A 130 25.92 -8.44 7.23
C ALA A 130 26.36 -8.89 8.63
N GLU A 131 25.41 -9.20 9.52
CA GLU A 131 25.68 -9.74 10.84
C GLU A 131 26.29 -11.15 10.78
N ALA A 132 25.74 -12.04 9.96
CA ALA A 132 26.31 -13.37 9.72
C ALA A 132 27.76 -13.28 9.20
N THR A 133 28.03 -12.34 8.29
CA THR A 133 29.39 -12.08 7.78
C THR A 133 30.32 -11.59 8.89
N ARG A 134 29.86 -10.68 9.75
CA ARG A 134 30.63 -10.23 10.93
C ARG A 134 30.93 -11.38 11.89
N HIS A 135 29.96 -12.26 12.14
CA HIS A 135 30.17 -13.45 12.99
C HIS A 135 31.16 -14.43 12.37
N ALA A 136 31.07 -14.69 11.07
CA ALA A 136 32.02 -15.54 10.35
C ALA A 136 33.45 -14.98 10.45
N GLN A 137 33.63 -13.67 10.24
CA GLN A 137 34.92 -12.99 10.41
C GLN A 137 35.43 -13.04 11.85
N ARG A 138 34.57 -12.87 12.86
CA ARG A 138 34.98 -13.01 14.27
C ARG A 138 35.39 -14.44 14.61
N SER A 139 34.64 -15.43 14.12
CA SER A 139 34.95 -16.85 14.33
C SER A 139 36.31 -17.23 13.73
N SER A 140 36.60 -16.78 12.51
CA SER A 140 37.89 -17.06 11.87
C SER A 140 39.05 -16.39 12.62
N LEU A 141 38.87 -15.16 13.10
CA LEU A 141 39.87 -14.48 13.94
C LEU A 141 40.14 -15.22 15.26
N ILE A 142 39.09 -15.74 15.91
CA ILE A 142 39.23 -16.54 17.14
C ILE A 142 40.01 -17.84 16.85
N GLN A 143 39.70 -18.53 15.75
CA GLN A 143 40.42 -19.75 15.36
C GLN A 143 41.90 -19.47 15.07
N ILE A 144 42.21 -18.37 14.37
CA ILE A 144 43.60 -17.95 14.12
C ILE A 144 44.30 -17.65 15.45
N ALA A 145 43.65 -16.94 16.37
CA ALA A 145 44.20 -16.64 17.69
C ALA A 145 44.44 -17.90 18.54
N GLY A 146 43.54 -18.89 18.46
CA GLY A 146 43.73 -20.19 19.12
C GLY A 146 44.92 -20.96 18.53
N ALA A 147 44.97 -21.08 17.21
CA ALA A 147 46.07 -21.76 16.52
C ALA A 147 47.43 -21.10 16.77
N THR A 148 47.50 -19.76 16.83
CA THR A 148 48.74 -19.05 17.19
C THR A 148 49.10 -19.25 18.65
N ALA A 149 48.14 -19.27 19.58
CA ALA A 149 48.39 -19.57 20.99
C ALA A 149 48.92 -21.00 21.19
N ASP A 150 48.35 -21.99 20.49
CA ASP A 150 48.83 -23.37 20.53
C ASP A 150 50.25 -23.50 19.99
N LEU A 151 50.55 -22.86 18.86
CA LEU A 151 51.91 -22.82 18.32
C LEU A 151 52.89 -22.13 19.28
N MET A 152 52.48 -21.03 19.92
CA MET A 152 53.30 -20.37 20.93
C MET A 152 53.50 -21.25 22.18
N ALA A 153 52.50 -22.03 22.58
CA ALA A 153 52.60 -22.96 23.70
C ALA A 153 53.57 -24.11 23.39
N ILE A 154 53.52 -24.67 22.17
CA ILE A 154 54.49 -25.67 21.69
C ILE A 154 55.90 -25.06 21.67
N ALA A 155 56.08 -23.89 21.05
CA ALA A 155 57.38 -23.23 21.01
C ALA A 155 57.92 -22.91 22.41
N LYS A 156 57.05 -22.52 23.34
CA LYS A 156 57.42 -22.29 24.75
C LYS A 156 57.80 -23.59 25.44
N TYR A 157 57.05 -24.68 25.22
CA TYR A 157 57.36 -25.99 25.78
C TYR A 157 58.69 -26.53 25.24
N GLU A 158 58.96 -26.39 23.94
CA GLU A 158 60.25 -26.73 23.35
C GLU A 158 61.38 -25.87 23.94
N ALA A 159 61.17 -24.56 24.09
CA ALA A 159 62.14 -23.67 24.73
C ALA A 159 62.38 -24.04 26.21
N ASP A 160 61.34 -24.42 26.95
CA ASP A 160 61.43 -24.84 28.34
C ASP A 160 62.09 -26.22 28.47
N LEU A 161 61.86 -27.14 27.52
CA LEU A 161 62.59 -28.41 27.42
C LEU A 161 64.07 -28.19 27.11
N ILE A 162 64.42 -27.27 26.21
CA ILE A 162 65.80 -26.89 25.94
C ILE A 162 66.44 -26.33 27.21
N LYS A 163 65.75 -25.41 27.92
CA LYS A 163 66.24 -24.88 29.20
C LYS A 163 66.38 -25.95 30.27
N ALA A 164 65.45 -26.90 30.37
CA ALA A 164 65.51 -28.00 31.33
C ALA A 164 66.61 -29.01 30.99
N SER A 165 66.80 -29.30 29.69
CA SER A 165 67.91 -30.11 29.18
C SER A 165 69.26 -29.45 29.49
N ASN A 166 69.34 -28.13 29.39
CA ASN A 166 70.57 -27.37 29.69
C ASN A 166 70.82 -27.20 31.21
N LYS A 167 69.76 -27.25 32.04
CA LYS A 167 69.89 -27.17 33.51
C LYS A 167 70.68 -28.32 34.12
N LEU A 168 70.61 -29.53 33.57
CA LEU A 168 71.34 -30.70 34.09
C LEU A 168 72.87 -30.57 33.95
N PRO A 169 73.42 -30.30 32.75
CA PRO A 169 74.86 -30.04 32.61
C PRO A 169 75.29 -28.78 33.36
N GLU A 170 74.51 -27.69 33.36
CA GLU A 170 74.86 -26.48 34.12
C GLU A 170 74.86 -26.69 35.64
N ALA A 171 73.94 -27.50 36.18
CA ALA A 171 73.88 -27.80 37.61
C ALA A 171 75.01 -28.75 38.05
N GLN A 172 75.44 -29.67 37.18
CA GLN A 172 76.61 -30.52 37.42
C GLN A 172 77.90 -29.67 37.38
N ASP A 173 78.06 -28.81 36.38
CA ASP A 173 79.24 -27.91 36.25
C ASP A 173 79.31 -26.89 37.40
N ALA A 174 78.17 -26.43 37.92
CA ALA A 174 78.12 -25.57 39.10
C ALA A 174 78.44 -26.33 40.40
N ALA A 175 77.96 -27.57 40.54
CA ALA A 175 78.26 -28.43 41.69
C ALA A 175 79.72 -28.90 41.70
N ASP A 176 80.30 -29.22 40.54
CA ASP A 176 81.71 -29.57 40.40
C ASP A 176 82.62 -28.36 40.71
N ARG A 177 82.29 -27.15 40.24
CA ARG A 177 83.01 -25.92 40.64
C ARG A 177 82.86 -25.60 42.13
N ALA A 178 81.68 -25.83 42.73
CA ALA A 178 81.47 -25.64 44.16
C ALA A 178 82.26 -26.68 44.99
N TYR A 179 82.38 -27.91 44.50
CA TYR A 179 83.20 -28.95 45.11
C TYR A 179 84.70 -28.64 44.99
N GLU A 180 85.18 -28.22 43.82
CA GLU A 180 86.57 -27.81 43.62
C GLU A 180 86.95 -26.60 44.49
N THR A 181 86.07 -25.61 44.62
CA THR A 181 86.29 -24.45 45.52
C THR A 181 86.27 -24.85 47.00
N ALA A 182 85.41 -25.79 47.41
CA ALA A 182 85.42 -26.31 48.78
C ALA A 182 86.67 -27.15 49.11
N VAL A 183 87.12 -28.00 48.18
CA VAL A 183 88.34 -28.82 48.32
C VAL A 183 89.59 -27.93 48.37
N THR A 184 89.68 -26.93 47.49
CA THR A 184 90.79 -25.97 47.51
C THR A 184 90.78 -25.17 48.81
N THR A 185 89.63 -24.63 49.24
CA THR A 185 89.54 -23.89 50.52
C THR A 185 89.96 -24.75 51.73
N ALA A 186 89.57 -26.03 51.77
CA ALA A 186 89.94 -26.96 52.83
C ALA A 186 91.45 -27.29 52.85
N LEU A 187 92.09 -27.40 51.68
CA LEU A 187 93.53 -27.62 51.54
C LEU A 187 94.35 -26.40 51.98
N TRP A 188 93.87 -25.18 51.66
CA TRP A 188 94.53 -23.93 52.08
C TRP A 188 94.41 -23.66 53.59
N THR A 189 93.36 -24.16 54.25
CA THR A 189 93.12 -23.92 55.68
C THR A 189 93.75 -24.95 56.61
N ASN A 190 93.86 -26.23 56.20
CA ASN A 190 94.29 -27.31 57.10
C ASN A 190 95.50 -28.12 56.62
N GLY A 191 96.13 -27.75 55.50
CA GLY A 191 97.34 -28.41 55.01
C GLY A 191 97.20 -29.94 54.89
N SER A 192 98.25 -30.70 55.23
CA SER A 192 98.31 -32.16 55.06
C SER A 192 97.37 -32.99 55.97
N GLU A 193 96.60 -32.36 56.85
CA GLU A 193 95.61 -33.03 57.71
C GLU A 193 94.16 -32.86 57.22
N ALA A 194 93.95 -32.21 56.07
CA ALA A 194 92.63 -31.99 55.50
C ALA A 194 91.96 -33.32 55.12
N LYS A 195 90.89 -33.70 55.84
CA LYS A 195 90.05 -34.88 55.54
C LYS A 195 89.14 -34.60 54.34
N THR A 196 89.72 -34.65 53.14
CA THR A 196 89.03 -34.46 51.85
C THR A 196 87.88 -35.44 51.61
N ASP A 197 87.90 -36.59 52.28
CA ASP A 197 86.96 -37.70 52.06
C ASP A 197 85.58 -37.50 52.73
N ARG A 198 85.38 -36.39 53.46
CA ARG A 198 84.10 -36.06 54.12
C ARG A 198 83.33 -34.94 53.46
N ILE A 199 83.80 -34.38 52.35
CA ILE A 199 83.07 -33.35 51.61
C ILE A 199 82.01 -34.05 50.75
N PRO A 200 80.71 -33.83 51.01
CA PRO A 200 79.66 -34.50 50.26
C PRO A 200 79.65 -33.99 48.82
N LYS A 201 79.84 -34.89 47.85
CA LYS A 201 79.64 -34.63 46.42
C LYS A 201 78.23 -35.08 46.03
N PRO A 202 77.27 -34.16 45.80
CA PRO A 202 75.96 -34.54 45.31
C PRO A 202 76.10 -35.01 43.87
N ASN A 203 75.83 -36.29 43.61
CA ASN A 203 75.88 -36.86 42.28
C ASN A 203 74.46 -36.91 41.72
N TYR A 204 74.10 -35.96 40.87
CA TYR A 204 72.81 -35.96 40.17
C TYR A 204 72.94 -36.84 38.91
N SER A 205 73.25 -38.12 39.10
CA SER A 205 73.21 -39.11 38.03
C SER A 205 71.89 -39.87 38.08
N ARG A 206 71.28 -40.01 36.89
CA ARG A 206 70.03 -40.71 36.58
C ARG A 206 69.81 -41.95 37.46
N THR A 207 68.81 -41.90 38.34
CA THR A 207 67.75 -42.92 38.56
C THR A 207 67.05 -42.67 39.89
N ALA A 208 65.81 -42.17 39.87
CA ALA A 208 64.68 -42.60 40.70
C ALA A 208 63.52 -41.59 40.63
N GLY A 209 62.31 -42.09 40.33
CA GLY A 209 61.11 -41.54 40.97
C GLY A 209 60.06 -40.85 40.09
N ILE A 210 59.66 -41.46 38.97
CA ILE A 210 58.34 -41.23 38.35
C ILE A 210 57.24 -41.85 39.26
N SER A 211 57.22 -41.54 40.56
CA SER A 211 56.21 -42.10 41.49
C SER A 211 55.43 -41.08 42.31
N ARG A 212 55.82 -39.79 42.33
CA ARG A 212 55.05 -38.76 43.06
C ARG A 212 54.02 -38.00 42.22
N VAL A 213 54.17 -37.94 40.89
CA VAL A 213 53.19 -37.27 40.01
C VAL A 213 52.04 -38.22 39.63
N GLY A 214 52.32 -39.53 39.48
CA GLY A 214 51.29 -40.55 39.20
C GLY A 214 50.34 -40.82 40.38
N GLN A 215 50.74 -40.52 41.61
CA GLN A 215 49.89 -40.64 42.81
C GLN A 215 48.92 -39.45 42.96
N TRP A 216 49.31 -38.26 42.50
CA TRP A 216 48.44 -37.08 42.47
C TRP A 216 47.33 -37.22 41.41
N PHE A 217 47.67 -37.74 40.22
CA PHE A 217 46.67 -38.02 39.18
C PHE A 217 45.65 -39.11 39.57
N ARG A 218 46.06 -40.11 40.37
CA ARG A 218 45.14 -41.16 40.84
C ARG A 218 44.10 -40.62 41.84
N ASN A 219 44.50 -39.71 42.72
CA ASN A 219 43.59 -39.04 43.67
C ASN A 219 42.72 -37.94 43.04
N PHE A 220 43.12 -37.37 41.89
CA PHE A 220 42.39 -36.30 41.21
C PHE A 220 41.39 -36.81 40.16
N MET A 221 41.53 -38.05 39.66
CA MET A 221 40.69 -38.67 38.62
C MET A 221 39.79 -39.83 39.11
N GLY A 222 39.54 -39.95 40.41
CA GLY A 222 38.40 -40.72 40.95
C GLY A 222 38.46 -42.25 40.83
N ILE A 223 39.45 -42.88 41.49
CA ILE A 223 39.43 -44.28 42.00
C ILE A 223 40.00 -44.28 43.41
#